data_AF-A0A6C2YHA6-F1
#
_entry.id   AF-A0A6C2YHA6-F1
#
_cell.length_a   1.000
_cell.length_b   1.000
_cell.length_c   1.000
_cell.angle_alpha   90.00
_cell.angle_beta   90.00
_cell.angle_gamma   90.00
#
_symmetry.space_group_name_H-M   'P 1'
#
loop_
_entity.id
_entity.type
_entity.pdbx_description
1 polymer ?
#
loop_
_entity_poly.entity_id
_entity_poly.type
_entity_poly.pdbx_seq_one_letter_code
_entity_poly.pdbx_strand_id
1 'polypeptide(L)'
;MTLSIHVDTVQTSGPTGPLVDVHFFFNEEYEKCSVPVGYWSRSDYVRHWIAALSHVIETRTPGALVTSIHDPAFAANLVAWVAYPLSDGVVKVQQRFLLHNVYVHDRTGIRHDMLPSRGGLSSDIEPVSEWTVSLDDLAEARTKLSRIIDGSE
;
A
#
# COMPACT_ATOMS: atom_id res chain seq x y z
N MET A 1 6.35 12.04 13.02
CA MET A 1 5.86 10.67 12.78
C MET A 1 6.81 10.05 11.76
N THR A 2 6.96 8.74 11.64
CA THR A 2 7.75 8.12 10.57
C THR A 2 6.99 6.93 10.00
N LEU A 3 6.90 6.87 8.67
CA LEU A 3 6.45 5.69 7.93
C LEU A 3 7.67 4.88 7.51
N SER A 4 7.69 3.59 7.76
CA SER A 4 8.67 2.67 7.17
C SER A 4 8.00 1.37 6.78
N ILE A 5 8.41 0.81 5.64
CA ILE A 5 7.84 -0.42 5.09
C ILE A 5 8.97 -1.44 5.03
N HIS A 6 8.87 -2.49 5.84
CA HIS A 6 9.82 -3.60 5.83
C HIS A 6 9.18 -4.80 5.13
N VAL A 7 9.94 -5.38 4.21
CA VAL A 7 9.51 -6.54 3.42
C VAL A 7 10.39 -7.71 3.81
N ASP A 8 9.79 -8.76 4.35
CA ASP A 8 10.55 -9.92 4.78
C ASP A 8 11.15 -10.66 3.58
N THR A 9 12.30 -11.28 3.79
CA THR A 9 12.98 -12.08 2.75
C THR A 9 12.48 -13.51 2.69
N VAL A 10 11.84 -13.99 3.76
CA VAL A 10 11.37 -15.37 3.89
C VAL A 10 9.95 -15.46 3.35
N GLN A 11 9.73 -16.41 2.43
CA GLN A 11 8.40 -16.77 1.98
C GLN A 11 7.79 -17.81 2.92
N THR A 12 6.51 -17.64 3.24
CA THR A 12 5.71 -18.59 4.01
C THR A 12 4.61 -19.19 3.14
N SER A 13 4.06 -20.34 3.53
CA SER A 13 2.95 -20.96 2.80
C SER A 13 1.61 -20.48 3.36
N GLY A 14 0.80 -19.84 2.51
CA GLY A 14 -0.58 -19.47 2.81
C GLY A 14 -1.61 -20.37 2.13
N PRO A 15 -2.91 -20.19 2.44
CA PRO A 15 -3.99 -21.00 1.88
C PRO A 15 -4.17 -20.83 0.36
N THR A 16 -3.73 -19.70 -0.20
CA THR A 16 -3.86 -19.36 -1.62
C THR A 16 -2.53 -19.38 -2.38
N GLY A 17 -1.44 -19.78 -1.72
CA GLY A 17 -0.09 -19.81 -2.30
C GLY A 17 0.96 -19.21 -1.37
N PRO A 18 2.18 -18.96 -1.89
CA PRO A 18 3.25 -18.36 -1.11
C PRO A 18 2.91 -16.92 -0.70
N LEU A 19 3.29 -16.55 0.51
CA LEU A 19 3.12 -15.23 1.11
C LEU A 19 4.48 -14.65 1.50
N VAL A 20 4.56 -13.32 1.51
CA VAL A 20 5.67 -12.58 2.13
C VAL A 20 5.08 -11.67 3.19
N ASP A 21 5.65 -11.69 4.39
CA ASP A 21 5.23 -10.79 5.45
C ASP A 21 5.81 -9.39 5.22
N VAL A 22 4.96 -8.38 5.43
CA VAL A 22 5.28 -6.97 5.25
C VAL A 22 4.78 -6.21 6.46
N HIS A 23 5.64 -5.37 6.99
CA HIS A 23 5.39 -4.59 8.19
C HIS A 23 5.35 -3.10 7.83
N PHE A 24 4.21 -2.46 8.07
CA PHE A 24 4.04 -1.01 7.98
C PHE A 24 4.24 -0.42 9.37
N PHE A 25 5.35 0.29 9.57
CA PHE A 25 5.67 0.97 10.82
C PHE A 25 5.18 2.41 10.77
N PHE A 26 4.43 2.83 11.78
CA PHE A 26 3.96 4.18 12.02
C PHE A 26 4.48 4.63 13.39
N ASN A 27 5.73 5.13 13.44
CA ASN A 27 6.56 5.25 14.65
C ASN A 27 6.89 3.88 15.29
N GLU A 28 6.49 3.68 16.55
CA GLU A 28 6.72 2.46 17.35
C GLU A 28 5.62 1.41 17.14
N GLU A 29 4.48 1.81 16.57
CA GLU A 29 3.41 0.90 16.19
C GLU A 29 3.67 0.32 14.81
N TYR A 30 3.25 -0.93 14.60
CA TYR A 30 3.32 -1.53 13.28
C TYR A 30 2.10 -2.40 12.98
N GLU A 31 1.79 -2.48 11.69
CA GLU A 31 0.76 -3.34 11.15
C GLU A 31 1.42 -4.37 10.26
N LYS A 32 1.18 -5.65 10.58
CA LYS A 32 1.67 -6.77 9.79
C LYS A 32 0.62 -7.16 8.76
N CYS A 33 1.04 -7.30 7.52
CA CYS A 33 0.23 -7.88 6.46
C CYS A 33 1.00 -8.98 5.73
N SER A 34 0.30 -10.07 5.40
CA SER A 34 0.87 -11.15 4.60
C SER A 34 0.44 -10.98 3.15
N VAL A 35 1.43 -10.72 2.30
CA VAL A 35 1.25 -10.33 0.91
C VAL A 35 1.38 -11.55 0.00
N PRO A 36 0.37 -11.89 -0.82
CA PRO A 36 0.45 -13.04 -1.71
C PRO A 36 1.42 -12.79 -2.86
N VAL A 37 2.41 -13.68 -2.99
CA VAL A 37 3.46 -13.62 -4.02
C VAL A 37 3.26 -14.68 -5.11
N GLY A 38 2.16 -14.55 -5.85
CA GLY A 38 1.82 -15.44 -6.97
C GLY A 38 1.61 -14.66 -8.26
N TYR A 39 0.53 -13.86 -8.30
CA TYR A 39 0.27 -12.98 -9.44
C TYR A 39 1.30 -11.86 -9.54
N TRP A 40 1.52 -11.14 -8.43
CA TRP A 40 2.64 -10.22 -8.27
C TRP A 40 3.78 -10.90 -7.54
N SER A 41 4.99 -10.70 -8.04
CA SER A 41 6.21 -11.02 -7.30
C SER A 41 6.46 -9.99 -6.19
N ARG A 42 7.34 -10.31 -5.25
CA ARG A 42 7.82 -9.32 -4.25
C ARG A 42 8.30 -8.03 -4.91
N SER A 43 9.05 -8.14 -6.01
CA SER A 43 9.58 -6.99 -6.75
C SER A 43 8.48 -6.17 -7.42
N ASP A 44 7.40 -6.82 -7.89
CA ASP A 44 6.22 -6.11 -8.44
C ASP A 44 5.56 -5.24 -7.37
N TYR A 45 5.36 -5.77 -6.15
CA TYR A 45 4.83 -4.99 -5.02
C TYR A 45 5.72 -3.80 -4.67
N VAL A 46 7.04 -4.01 -4.55
CA VAL A 46 7.96 -2.92 -4.19
C VAL A 46 7.95 -1.82 -5.26
N ARG A 47 7.97 -2.18 -6.56
CA ARG A 47 7.85 -1.21 -7.67
C ARG A 47 6.53 -0.46 -7.60
N HIS A 48 5.44 -1.17 -7.38
CA HIS A 48 4.11 -0.59 -7.23
C HIS A 48 4.07 0.41 -6.07
N TRP A 49 4.60 0.08 -4.90
CA TRP A 49 4.63 0.99 -3.75
C TRP A 49 5.50 2.22 -3.99
N ILE A 50 6.66 2.07 -4.64
CA ILE A 50 7.49 3.21 -5.01
C ILE A 50 6.72 4.16 -5.96
N ALA A 51 6.02 3.61 -6.95
CA ALA A 51 5.21 4.39 -7.87
C ALA A 51 4.03 5.08 -7.16
N ALA A 52 3.31 4.38 -6.29
CA ALA A 52 2.20 4.92 -5.51
C ALA A 52 2.65 6.04 -4.56
N LEU A 53 3.78 5.86 -3.86
CA LEU A 53 4.36 6.90 -3.00
C LEU A 53 4.78 8.12 -3.82
N SER A 54 5.43 7.91 -4.96
CA SER A 54 5.82 9.02 -5.87
C SER A 54 4.60 9.79 -6.35
N HIS A 55 3.54 9.08 -6.76
CA HIS A 55 2.27 9.69 -7.15
C HIS A 55 1.72 10.61 -6.06
N VAL A 56 1.59 10.13 -4.82
CA VAL A 56 1.08 10.94 -3.70
C VAL A 56 1.94 12.17 -3.43
N ILE A 57 3.26 12.00 -3.45
CA ILE A 57 4.22 13.07 -3.19
C ILE A 57 4.12 14.16 -4.27
N GLU A 58 4.09 13.77 -5.55
CA GLU A 58 4.18 14.68 -6.68
C GLU A 58 2.85 15.38 -6.99
N THR A 59 1.74 14.62 -6.92
CA THR A 59 0.43 15.11 -7.36
C THR A 59 -0.41 15.68 -6.22
N ARG A 60 -0.07 15.34 -4.97
CA ARG A 60 -0.91 15.61 -3.79
C ARG A 60 -2.32 15.03 -3.92
N THR A 61 -2.49 13.93 -4.67
CA THR A 61 -3.75 13.16 -4.73
C THR A 61 -3.61 11.80 -4.04
N PRO A 62 -4.72 11.14 -3.69
CA PRO A 62 -4.67 9.85 -3.00
C PRO A 62 -3.91 8.79 -3.81
N GLY A 63 -3.19 7.91 -3.11
CA GLY A 63 -2.46 6.81 -3.71
C GLY A 63 -2.63 5.54 -2.90
N ALA A 64 -2.66 4.39 -3.57
CA ALA A 64 -2.90 3.09 -2.96
C ALA A 64 -1.65 2.23 -3.04
N LEU A 65 -1.21 1.74 -1.88
CA LEU A 65 -0.16 0.75 -1.73
C LEU A 65 -0.83 -0.61 -1.57
N VAL A 66 -0.97 -1.35 -2.68
CA VAL A 66 -1.66 -2.64 -2.69
C VAL A 66 -0.84 -3.69 -1.95
N THR A 67 -1.46 -4.38 -0.99
CA THR A 67 -0.85 -5.45 -0.18
C THR A 67 -1.49 -6.81 -0.39
N SER A 68 -2.59 -6.89 -1.12
CA SER A 68 -3.13 -8.15 -1.59
C SER A 68 -3.77 -7.97 -2.95
N ILE A 69 -3.21 -8.68 -3.94
CA ILE A 69 -3.80 -8.82 -5.27
C ILE A 69 -3.60 -10.25 -5.76
N HIS A 70 -4.67 -10.80 -6.31
CA HIS A 70 -4.66 -12.04 -7.07
C HIS A 70 -4.95 -11.70 -8.53
N ASP A 71 -4.81 -12.68 -9.43
CA ASP A 71 -5.08 -12.48 -10.85
C ASP A 71 -6.47 -11.82 -11.05
N PRO A 72 -6.53 -10.58 -11.60
CA PRO A 72 -7.77 -9.84 -11.78
C PRO A 72 -8.80 -10.54 -12.67
N ALA A 73 -8.39 -11.53 -13.46
CA ALA A 73 -9.29 -12.36 -14.25
C ALA A 73 -10.16 -13.29 -13.38
N PHE A 74 -9.71 -13.61 -12.15
CA PHE A 74 -10.36 -14.57 -11.25
C PHE A 74 -10.78 -13.98 -9.90
N ALA A 75 -10.18 -12.87 -9.48
CA ALA A 75 -10.50 -12.20 -8.22
C ALA A 75 -10.54 -10.68 -8.39
N ALA A 76 -11.67 -10.06 -8.03
CA ALA A 76 -11.90 -8.63 -8.25
C ALA A 76 -11.54 -7.75 -7.04
N ASN A 77 -11.10 -8.34 -5.92
CA ASN A 77 -10.88 -7.62 -4.68
C ASN A 77 -9.39 -7.47 -4.41
N LEU A 78 -8.99 -6.27 -3.99
CA LEU A 78 -7.64 -5.99 -3.56
C LEU A 78 -7.65 -5.28 -2.21
N VAL A 79 -6.63 -5.56 -1.40
CA VAL A 79 -6.40 -4.86 -0.13
C VAL A 79 -5.28 -3.87 -0.35
N ALA A 80 -5.48 -2.64 0.10
CA ALA A 80 -4.49 -1.58 -0.06
C ALA A 80 -4.43 -0.66 1.15
N TRP A 81 -3.24 -0.13 1.40
CA TRP A 81 -3.04 1.02 2.26
C TRP A 81 -3.17 2.29 1.42
N VAL A 82 -4.23 3.06 1.63
CA VAL A 82 -4.49 4.28 0.87
C VAL A 82 -4.00 5.48 1.65
N ALA A 83 -3.08 6.22 1.06
CA ALA A 83 -2.56 7.48 1.55
C ALA A 83 -3.39 8.63 0.98
N TYR A 84 -4.00 9.43 1.86
CA TYR A 84 -4.82 10.59 1.57
C TYR A 84 -4.06 11.85 2.01
N PRO A 85 -3.38 12.55 1.09
CA PRO A 85 -2.76 13.83 1.42
C PRO A 85 -3.82 14.86 1.79
N LEU A 86 -3.55 15.63 2.84
CA LEU A 86 -4.34 16.75 3.32
C LEU A 86 -3.56 18.06 3.08
N SER A 87 -4.12 19.18 3.54
CA SER A 87 -3.37 20.44 3.58
C SER A 87 -2.13 20.32 4.48
N ASP A 88 -1.16 21.20 4.26
CA ASP A 88 -0.01 21.40 5.16
C ASP A 88 0.94 20.19 5.28
N GLY A 89 0.87 19.28 4.31
CA GLY A 89 1.76 18.14 4.18
C GLY A 89 1.49 16.98 5.14
N VAL A 90 0.35 17.00 5.81
CA VAL A 90 -0.20 15.87 6.55
C VAL A 90 -0.77 14.85 5.57
N VAL A 91 -0.59 13.56 5.86
CA VAL A 91 -1.16 12.45 5.10
C VAL A 91 -1.86 11.51 6.06
N LYS A 92 -3.10 11.14 5.75
CA LYS A 92 -3.84 10.08 6.46
C LYS A 92 -3.68 8.77 5.71
N VAL A 93 -3.34 7.70 6.40
CA VAL A 93 -3.20 6.36 5.79
C VAL A 93 -4.28 5.46 6.38
N GLN A 94 -5.07 4.81 5.52
CA GLN A 94 -6.11 3.87 5.93
C GLN A 94 -5.97 2.56 5.15
N GLN A 95 -6.14 1.42 5.82
CA GLN A 95 -6.32 0.15 5.11
C GLN A 95 -7.71 0.09 4.49
N ARG A 96 -7.80 -0.26 3.21
CA ARG A 96 -9.04 -0.32 2.44
C ARG A 96 -9.16 -1.64 1.68
N PHE A 97 -10.37 -2.18 1.70
CA PHE A 97 -10.81 -3.22 0.77
C PHE A 97 -11.38 -2.55 -0.48
N LEU A 98 -10.69 -2.73 -1.61
CA LEU A 98 -11.08 -2.19 -2.90
C LEU A 98 -11.75 -3.31 -3.70
N LEU A 99 -13.09 -3.33 -3.66
CA LEU A 99 -13.92 -4.46 -4.11
C LEU A 99 -14.27 -4.40 -5.61
N HIS A 100 -13.31 -4.08 -6.47
CA HIS A 100 -13.53 -4.13 -7.91
C HIS A 100 -12.21 -4.12 -8.69
N ASN A 101 -12.11 -4.92 -9.74
CA ASN A 101 -10.93 -4.91 -10.63
C ASN A 101 -10.77 -3.61 -11.44
N VAL A 102 -11.73 -2.68 -11.38
CA VAL A 102 -11.70 -1.41 -12.13
C VAL A 102 -10.53 -0.51 -11.70
N TYR A 103 -10.02 -0.74 -10.48
CA TYR A 103 -8.86 -0.05 -9.96
C TYR A 103 -7.54 -0.52 -10.59
N VAL A 104 -7.49 -1.69 -11.23
CA VAL A 104 -6.28 -2.20 -11.89
C VAL A 104 -6.17 -1.56 -13.28
N HIS A 105 -5.12 -0.77 -13.51
CA HIS A 105 -4.85 -0.11 -14.79
C HIS A 105 -4.08 -1.01 -15.74
N ASP A 106 -2.98 -1.55 -15.24
CA ASP A 106 -2.07 -2.47 -15.94
C ASP A 106 -1.59 -3.53 -14.95
N ARG A 107 -0.58 -4.34 -15.33
CA ARG A 107 -0.07 -5.41 -14.46
C ARG A 107 0.28 -4.88 -13.07
N THR A 108 0.96 -3.75 -12.91
CA THR A 108 1.40 -3.18 -11.61
C THR A 108 0.79 -1.82 -11.28
N GLY A 109 0.03 -1.23 -12.20
CA GLY A 109 -0.56 0.09 -12.11
C GLY A 109 -1.96 0.08 -11.51
N ILE A 110 -2.24 1.06 -10.67
CA ILE A 110 -3.55 1.28 -10.04
C ILE A 110 -4.11 2.64 -10.46
N ARG A 111 -5.42 2.69 -10.74
CA ARG A 111 -6.21 3.89 -11.04
C ARG A 111 -6.43 4.70 -9.77
N HIS A 112 -5.47 5.57 -9.45
CA HIS A 112 -5.52 6.41 -8.25
C HIS A 112 -6.70 7.41 -8.25
N ASP A 113 -7.15 7.83 -9.44
CA ASP A 113 -8.29 8.73 -9.67
C ASP A 113 -9.64 8.13 -9.24
N MET A 114 -9.73 6.80 -9.14
CA MET A 114 -10.95 6.12 -8.73
C MET A 114 -11.02 5.82 -7.24
N LEU A 115 -9.95 6.04 -6.48
CA LEU A 115 -9.88 5.59 -5.10
C LEU A 115 -11.04 6.19 -4.28
N PRO A 116 -11.66 5.38 -3.39
CA PRO A 116 -12.73 5.88 -2.55
C PRO A 116 -12.22 7.05 -1.72
N SER A 117 -13.08 8.04 -1.48
CA SER A 117 -12.75 9.15 -0.59
C SER A 117 -12.41 8.64 0.81
N ARG A 118 -11.54 9.37 1.53
CA ARG A 118 -11.16 9.04 2.92
C ARG A 118 -12.40 8.77 3.77
N GLY A 119 -12.40 7.64 4.46
CA GLY A 119 -13.53 7.23 5.28
C GLY A 119 -13.57 8.14 6.49
N GLY A 120 -14.69 8.83 6.69
CA GLY A 120 -14.94 9.57 7.92
C GLY A 120 -15.37 8.64 9.04
N LEU A 121 -15.27 9.14 10.28
CA LEU A 121 -15.95 8.62 11.46
C LEU A 121 -17.47 8.71 11.23
N SER A 122 -18.07 7.81 10.43
CA SER A 122 -19.53 7.70 10.36
C SER A 122 -20.02 6.97 11.61
N SER A 123 -21.05 7.50 12.26
CA SER A 123 -21.57 7.09 13.57
C SER A 123 -21.97 5.62 13.73
N ASP A 124 -22.07 4.87 12.63
CA ASP A 124 -22.69 3.53 12.62
C ASP A 124 -21.79 2.43 12.03
N ILE A 125 -20.51 2.73 11.77
CA ILE A 125 -19.53 1.77 11.23
C ILE A 125 -18.29 1.80 12.14
N GLU A 126 -17.73 0.63 12.45
CA GLU A 126 -16.49 0.53 13.22
C GLU A 126 -15.41 1.46 12.66
N PRO A 127 -14.60 2.10 13.54
CA PRO A 127 -13.53 2.98 13.11
C PRO A 127 -12.58 2.24 12.16
N VAL A 128 -12.40 2.77 10.94
CA VAL A 128 -11.34 2.29 10.05
C VAL A 128 -10.00 2.69 10.67
N SER A 129 -9.10 1.73 10.86
CA SER A 129 -7.75 2.03 11.35
C SER A 129 -7.09 3.09 10.46
N GLU A 130 -6.69 4.20 11.08
CA GLU A 130 -6.14 5.38 10.42
C GLU A 130 -4.86 5.82 11.14
N TRP A 131 -3.81 6.05 10.36
CA TRP A 131 -2.54 6.60 10.84
C TRP A 131 -2.30 7.96 10.20
N THR A 132 -1.54 8.80 10.90
CA THR A 132 -1.17 10.13 10.42
C THR A 132 0.32 10.14 10.16
N VAL A 133 0.75 10.49 8.96
CA VAL A 133 2.16 10.60 8.57
C VAL A 133 2.38 11.91 7.84
N SER A 134 3.63 12.27 7.58
CA SER A 134 3.98 13.42 6.75
C SER A 134 4.34 12.99 5.32
N LEU A 135 4.34 13.95 4.39
CA LEU A 135 4.89 13.71 3.05
C LEU A 135 6.39 13.39 3.07
N ASP A 136 7.13 13.95 4.02
CA ASP A 136 8.56 13.65 4.18
C ASP A 136 8.75 12.19 4.62
N ASP A 137 7.85 11.67 5.46
CA ASP A 137 7.83 10.27 5.87
C ASP A 137 7.59 9.36 4.66
N LEU A 138 6.69 9.74 3.75
CA LEU A 138 6.46 9.02 2.50
C LEU A 138 7.72 9.04 1.60
N ALA A 139 8.39 10.19 1.51
CA ALA A 139 9.61 10.34 0.72
C ALA A 139 10.76 9.49 1.27
N GLU A 140 10.90 9.43 2.60
CA GLU A 140 11.87 8.56 3.27
C GLU A 140 11.56 7.08 3.01
N ALA A 141 10.30 6.67 3.18
CA ALA A 141 9.86 5.30 2.89
C ALA A 141 10.14 4.90 1.43
N ARG A 142 9.84 5.77 0.47
CA ARG A 142 10.15 5.57 -0.96
C ARG A 142 11.65 5.36 -1.20
N THR A 143 12.47 6.20 -0.56
CA THR A 143 13.94 6.11 -0.68
C THR A 143 14.46 4.79 -0.15
N LYS A 144 13.94 4.31 1.00
CA LYS A 144 14.30 3.00 1.57
C LYS A 144 13.88 1.86 0.65
N LEU A 145 12.66 1.88 0.11
CA LEU A 145 12.18 0.86 -0.82
C LEU A 145 13.02 0.80 -2.10
N SER A 146 13.46 1.94 -2.64
CA SER A 146 14.27 1.98 -3.86
C SER A 146 15.59 1.21 -3.70
N ARG A 147 16.21 1.30 -2.52
CA ARG A 147 17.43 0.53 -2.19
C ARG A 147 17.22 -0.98 -2.17
N ILE A 148 15.99 -1.47 -1.94
CA ILE A 148 15.66 -2.90 -2.01
C ILE A 148 15.73 -3.38 -3.46
N ILE A 149 15.27 -2.57 -4.41
CA ILE A 149 15.33 -2.90 -5.84
C ILE A 149 16.78 -2.87 -6.33
N ASP A 150 17.51 -1.79 -6.03
CA ASP A 150 18.89 -1.60 -6.50
C ASP A 150 19.87 -2.64 -5.94
N GLY A 151 19.56 -3.21 -4.76
CA GLY A 151 20.35 -4.28 -4.13
C GLY A 151 19.91 -5.71 -4.48
N SER A 152 18.91 -5.88 -5.37
CA SER A 152 18.40 -7.19 -5.81
C SER A 152 19.01 -7.67 -7.15
N GLU A 153 20.04 -6.97 -7.66
CA GLU A 153 20.83 -7.38 -8.84
C GLU A 153 22.02 -8.27 -8.49
#